data_AF-A0A920PR77-F1
#
_entry.id   AF-A0A920PR77-F1
#
_cell.length_a   1.000
_cell.length_b   1.000
_cell.length_c   1.000
_cell.angle_alpha   90.00
_cell.angle_beta   90.00
_cell.angle_gamma   90.00
#
_symmetry.space_group_name_H-M   'P 1'
#
loop_
_entity.id
_entity.type
_entity.pdbx_description
1 polymer ?
#
loop_
_entity_poly.entity_id
_entity_poly.type
_entity_poly.pdbx_seq_one_letter_code
_entity_poly.pdbx_strand_id
1 'polypeptide(L)'
;MRLPYLPFTLTFTDNNWDSAQTVTVTGVNDSVADGSQTTAVTIAVVDASSADAFDSVADQTVTVTTTDNETAAFTLSTTTASVSEAATTGTFTAVLGAQPPSDVVLSVTSADTGEATVSPSPSALSPKTRGMRTDRDRHRCQ
;
A
#
# COMPACT_ATOMS: atom_id res chain seq x y z
N MET A 1 -10.15 -11.34 5.15
CA MET A 1 -10.33 -11.87 6.51
C MET A 1 -8.98 -11.79 7.20
N ARG A 2 -8.75 -10.79 8.06
CA ARG A 2 -7.50 -10.64 8.80
C ARG A 2 -7.55 -11.64 9.97
N LEU A 3 -6.67 -12.64 9.98
CA LEU A 3 -6.56 -13.56 11.11
C LEU A 3 -6.15 -12.76 12.35
N PRO A 4 -6.71 -13.03 13.54
CA PRO A 4 -6.23 -12.42 14.77
C PRO A 4 -4.80 -12.92 15.03
N TYR A 5 -3.83 -12.01 14.95
CA TYR A 5 -2.46 -12.28 15.40
C TYR A 5 -2.50 -12.28 16.93
N LEU A 6 -2.54 -13.46 17.54
CA LEU A 6 -2.41 -13.58 18.99
C LEU A 6 -0.92 -13.57 19.33
N PRO A 7 -0.48 -12.76 20.31
CA PRO A 7 0.87 -12.88 20.81
C PRO A 7 1.08 -14.29 21.37
N PHE A 8 2.26 -14.87 21.13
CA PHE A 8 2.68 -16.12 21.75
C PHE A 8 4.01 -15.89 22.48
N THR A 9 4.28 -16.71 23.49
CA THR A 9 5.48 -16.63 24.31
C THR A 9 6.38 -17.84 24.08
N LEU A 10 7.69 -17.63 24.10
CA LEU A 10 8.67 -18.71 24.25
C LEU A 10 8.91 -18.94 25.74
N THR A 11 8.97 -20.19 26.17
CA THR A 11 9.21 -20.54 27.59
C THR A 11 10.46 -21.39 27.70
N PHE A 12 11.45 -20.87 28.42
CA PHE A 12 12.67 -21.58 28.76
C PHE A 12 12.58 -22.06 30.22
N THR A 13 13.01 -23.28 30.48
CA THR A 13 13.01 -23.97 31.78
C THR A 13 14.38 -24.58 32.03
N ASP A 14 14.63 -25.08 33.23
CA ASP A 14 15.89 -25.77 33.58
C ASP A 14 16.21 -26.98 32.66
N ASN A 15 15.21 -27.50 31.95
CA ASN A 15 15.36 -28.62 31.03
C ASN A 15 15.63 -28.23 29.58
N ASN A 16 15.43 -26.97 29.18
CA ASN A 16 15.58 -26.54 27.79
C ASN A 16 16.21 -25.15 27.61
N TRP A 17 16.77 -24.56 28.68
CA TRP A 17 17.36 -23.22 28.68
C TRP A 17 18.48 -23.04 27.64
N ASP A 18 19.16 -24.12 27.30
CA ASP A 18 20.26 -24.19 26.33
C ASP A 18 19.81 -24.66 24.94
N SER A 19 18.53 -25.00 24.78
CA SER A 19 17.97 -25.48 23.53
C SER A 19 17.29 -24.35 22.77
N ALA A 20 17.75 -24.08 21.55
CA ALA A 20 17.17 -23.03 20.71
C ALA A 20 15.70 -23.31 20.39
N GLN A 21 14.85 -22.28 20.53
CA GLN A 21 13.45 -22.32 20.10
C GLN A 21 13.27 -21.48 18.84
N THR A 22 12.52 -22.00 17.86
CA THR A 22 12.33 -21.36 16.55
C THR A 22 11.09 -20.47 16.54
N VAL A 23 11.24 -19.25 16.04
CA VAL A 23 10.14 -18.35 15.68
C VAL A 23 9.96 -18.36 14.17
N THR A 24 8.76 -18.69 13.70
CA THR A 24 8.41 -18.62 12.27
C THR A 24 7.70 -17.31 11.98
N VAL A 25 8.22 -16.55 11.02
CA VAL A 25 7.62 -15.31 10.53
C VAL A 25 7.11 -15.52 9.11
N THR A 26 5.85 -15.15 8.86
CA THR A 26 5.20 -15.30 7.56
C THR A 26 4.76 -13.93 7.05
N GLY A 27 5.21 -13.56 5.86
CA GLY A 27 4.74 -12.35 5.18
C GLY A 27 3.26 -12.45 4.80
N VAL A 28 2.58 -11.31 4.69
CA VAL A 28 1.21 -11.24 4.19
C VAL A 28 1.25 -10.83 2.74
N ASN A 29 0.76 -11.69 1.85
CA ASN A 29 0.64 -11.36 0.43
C ASN A 29 -0.52 -10.39 0.23
N ASP A 30 -0.27 -9.28 -0.46
CA ASP A 30 -1.31 -8.42 -1.00
C ASP A 30 -1.12 -8.20 -2.51
N SER A 31 -1.82 -7.23 -3.09
CA SER A 31 -1.78 -6.95 -4.53
C SER A 31 -1.28 -5.54 -4.85
N VAL A 32 -0.76 -4.82 -3.85
CA VAL A 32 -0.33 -3.44 -3.97
C VAL A 32 1.16 -3.41 -4.33
N ALA A 33 1.51 -2.74 -5.43
CA ALA A 33 2.90 -2.47 -5.78
C ALA A 33 3.43 -1.28 -4.95
N ASP A 34 3.62 -1.48 -3.65
CA ASP A 34 4.06 -0.45 -2.69
C ASP A 34 5.54 -0.54 -2.29
N GLY A 35 6.29 -1.48 -2.89
CA GLY A 35 7.69 -1.70 -2.60
C GLY A 35 7.93 -2.56 -1.35
N SER A 36 9.18 -2.96 -1.13
CA SER A 36 9.50 -3.82 0.01
C SER A 36 9.34 -3.09 1.35
N GLN A 37 8.59 -3.70 2.27
CA GLN A 37 8.25 -3.10 3.55
C GLN A 37 9.06 -3.71 4.70
N THR A 38 9.50 -2.86 5.63
CA THR A 38 10.22 -3.30 6.83
C THR A 38 9.33 -3.20 8.07
N THR A 39 9.39 -4.21 8.92
CA THR A 39 8.63 -4.28 10.18
C THR A 39 9.55 -4.78 11.29
N ALA A 40 9.48 -4.15 12.47
CA ALA A 40 10.19 -4.62 13.65
C ALA A 40 9.37 -5.69 14.38
N VAL A 41 10.02 -6.82 14.69
CA VAL A 41 9.53 -7.83 15.62
C VAL A 41 10.31 -7.68 16.92
N THR A 42 9.62 -7.35 18.01
CA THR A 42 10.23 -7.16 19.34
C THR A 42 10.07 -8.41 20.18
N ILE A 43 11.14 -8.81 20.86
CA ILE A 43 11.19 -9.88 21.83
C ILE A 43 11.54 -9.24 23.17
N ALA A 44 10.67 -9.41 24.15
CA ALA A 44 10.78 -8.85 25.48
C ALA A 44 10.63 -9.96 26.54
N VAL A 45 11.28 -9.77 27.69
CA VAL A 45 11.00 -10.59 28.87
C VAL A 45 9.61 -10.20 29.39
N VAL A 46 8.83 -11.19 29.80
CA VAL A 46 7.54 -10.94 30.45
C VAL A 46 7.76 -11.00 31.95
N ASP A 47 8.09 -9.86 32.57
CA ASP A 47 8.53 -9.73 33.97
C ASP A 47 7.62 -10.51 34.93
N ALA A 48 6.31 -10.29 34.85
CA ALA A 48 5.32 -10.91 35.74
C ALA A 48 5.27 -12.45 35.67
N SER A 49 5.90 -13.07 34.67
CA SER A 49 5.94 -14.51 34.46
C SER A 49 7.35 -15.09 34.34
N SER A 50 8.38 -14.27 34.57
CA SER A 50 9.79 -14.63 34.42
C SER A 50 10.49 -14.54 35.78
N ALA A 51 11.74 -15.01 35.86
CA ALA A 51 12.54 -14.85 37.06
C ALA A 51 13.08 -13.40 37.15
N ASP A 52 12.96 -12.77 38.32
CA ASP A 52 13.32 -11.37 38.59
C ASP A 52 14.74 -10.98 38.11
N ALA A 53 15.66 -11.95 38.07
CA ALA A 53 17.02 -11.74 37.56
C ALA A 53 17.07 -11.30 36.08
N PHE A 54 16.00 -11.54 35.31
CA PHE A 54 15.90 -11.21 33.89
C PHE A 54 15.11 -9.92 33.62
N ASP A 55 14.47 -9.30 34.62
CA ASP A 55 13.62 -8.11 34.44
C ASP A 55 14.37 -6.89 33.86
N SER A 56 15.69 -6.85 34.04
CA SER A 56 16.54 -5.76 33.51
C SER A 56 17.09 -6.03 32.10
N VAL A 57 16.79 -7.20 31.51
CA VAL A 57 17.24 -7.53 30.16
C VAL A 57 16.47 -6.67 29.16
N ALA A 58 17.21 -5.92 28.34
CA ALA A 58 16.62 -5.05 27.34
C ALA A 58 15.90 -5.85 26.24
N ASP A 59 14.80 -5.29 25.75
CA ASP A 59 14.08 -5.78 24.58
C ASP A 59 15.01 -5.86 23.35
N GLN A 60 14.83 -6.92 22.58
CA GLN A 60 15.57 -7.15 21.35
C GLN A 60 14.65 -7.03 20.15
N THR A 61 15.16 -6.48 19.05
CA THR A 61 14.37 -6.29 17.82
C THR A 61 15.00 -7.01 16.65
N VAL A 62 14.18 -7.75 15.90
CA VAL A 62 14.51 -8.28 14.59
C VAL A 62 13.80 -7.44 13.53
N THR A 63 14.56 -6.89 12.57
CA THR A 63 13.96 -6.21 11.42
C THR A 63 13.62 -7.27 10.36
N VAL A 64 12.34 -7.34 10.01
CA VAL A 64 11.82 -8.23 8.97
C VAL A 64 11.51 -7.41 7.73
N THR A 65 12.02 -7.84 6.58
CA THR A 65 11.66 -7.26 5.28
C THR A 65 10.69 -8.19 4.57
N THR A 66 9.50 -7.68 4.23
CA THR A 66 8.59 -8.34 3.29
C THR A 66 8.89 -7.78 1.91
N THR A 67 9.43 -8.61 1.02
CA THR A 67 9.77 -8.21 -0.34
C THR A 67 8.52 -8.12 -1.19
N ASP A 68 8.36 -6.99 -1.86
CA ASP A 68 7.30 -6.77 -2.86
C ASP A 68 7.56 -7.59 -4.13
N ASN A 69 6.54 -8.28 -4.61
CA ASN A 69 6.57 -9.09 -5.82
C ASN A 69 5.54 -8.65 -6.87
N GLU A 70 4.91 -7.49 -6.67
CA GLU A 70 3.98 -6.90 -7.61
C GLU A 70 4.72 -6.01 -8.61
N THR A 71 4.46 -6.17 -9.90
CA THR A 71 5.11 -5.36 -10.96
C THR A 71 4.22 -4.20 -11.38
N ALA A 72 4.71 -2.98 -11.23
CA ALA A 72 4.03 -1.79 -11.75
C ALA A 72 4.03 -1.78 -13.29
N ALA A 73 2.85 -1.93 -13.89
CA ALA A 73 2.65 -1.91 -15.34
C ALA A 73 1.21 -1.48 -15.70
N PHE A 74 0.97 -1.18 -16.98
CA PHE A 74 -0.38 -1.15 -17.55
C PHE A 74 -0.38 -1.82 -18.93
N THR A 75 -1.54 -2.34 -19.34
CA THR A 75 -1.72 -2.96 -20.66
C THR A 75 -2.93 -2.36 -21.37
N LEU A 76 -2.88 -2.34 -22.70
CA LEU A 76 -4.00 -1.95 -23.55
C LEU A 76 -4.69 -3.18 -24.13
N SER A 77 -6.01 -3.13 -24.33
CA SER A 77 -6.76 -4.23 -24.98
C SER A 77 -6.38 -4.46 -26.44
N THR A 78 -5.87 -3.42 -27.11
CA THR A 78 -5.36 -3.43 -28.49
C THR A 78 -4.44 -2.22 -28.70
N THR A 79 -3.52 -2.31 -29.65
CA THR A 79 -2.68 -1.19 -30.10
C THR A 79 -3.20 -0.54 -31.38
N THR A 80 -4.27 -1.07 -31.97
CA THR A 80 -4.90 -0.56 -33.18
C THR A 80 -6.41 -0.46 -33.01
N ALA A 81 -6.98 0.60 -33.58
CA ALA A 81 -8.42 0.80 -33.73
C ALA A 81 -8.66 1.52 -35.05
N SER A 82 -9.77 1.20 -35.72
CA SER A 82 -10.16 1.86 -36.97
C SER A 82 -11.43 2.67 -36.73
N VAL A 83 -11.44 3.89 -37.24
CA VAL A 83 -12.59 4.78 -37.32
C VAL A 83 -12.73 5.25 -38.76
N SER A 84 -13.84 5.90 -39.08
CA SER A 84 -14.12 6.41 -40.42
C SER A 84 -14.67 7.82 -40.36
N GLU A 85 -14.52 8.54 -41.46
CA GLU A 85 -15.09 9.89 -41.67
C GLU A 85 -16.63 9.93 -41.59
N ALA A 86 -17.29 8.76 -41.55
CA ALA A 86 -18.71 8.62 -41.25
C ALA A 86 -19.02 8.69 -39.73
N ALA A 87 -18.13 9.29 -38.94
CA ALA A 87 -18.23 9.45 -37.49
C ALA A 87 -18.42 8.13 -36.72
N THR A 88 -17.72 7.06 -37.14
CA THR A 88 -17.71 5.81 -36.39
C THR A 88 -16.78 5.88 -35.17
N THR A 89 -17.00 5.02 -34.19
CA THR A 89 -16.19 4.98 -32.95
C THR A 89 -15.42 3.67 -32.83
N GLY A 90 -14.19 3.79 -32.35
CA GLY A 90 -13.36 2.67 -31.90
C GLY A 90 -13.19 2.77 -30.38
N THR A 91 -13.09 1.63 -29.71
CA THR A 91 -12.84 1.60 -28.27
C THR A 91 -11.68 0.68 -27.96
N PHE A 92 -10.91 1.04 -26.94
CA PHE A 92 -9.91 0.20 -26.30
C PHE A 92 -9.91 0.52 -24.82
N THR A 93 -9.39 -0.38 -24.00
CA THR A 93 -9.28 -0.19 -22.55
C THR A 93 -7.83 -0.22 -22.12
N ALA A 94 -7.55 0.41 -20.97
CA ALA A 94 -6.30 0.29 -20.25
C ALA A 94 -6.56 -0.36 -18.88
N VAL A 95 -5.66 -1.24 -18.43
CA VAL A 95 -5.72 -1.87 -17.11
C VAL A 95 -4.35 -1.86 -16.44
N LEU A 96 -4.28 -1.58 -15.14
CA LEU A 96 -3.04 -1.66 -14.37
C LEU A 96 -2.72 -3.14 -14.04
N GLY A 97 -1.44 -3.48 -14.03
CA GLY A 97 -0.94 -4.83 -13.72
C GLY A 97 -0.88 -5.15 -12.22
N ALA A 98 -0.94 -4.14 -11.36
CA ALA A 98 -0.97 -4.25 -9.90
C ALA A 98 -1.81 -3.09 -9.31
N GLN A 99 -2.29 -3.24 -8.07
CA GLN A 99 -2.94 -2.15 -7.36
C GLN A 99 -1.89 -1.08 -7.03
N PRO A 100 -2.08 0.20 -7.40
CA PRO A 100 -1.13 1.22 -7.04
C PRO A 100 -1.36 1.71 -5.59
N PRO A 101 -0.31 2.15 -4.88
CA PRO A 101 -0.45 2.69 -3.52
C PRO A 101 -1.11 4.08 -3.49
N SER A 102 -1.17 4.76 -4.64
CA SER A 102 -1.83 6.05 -4.85
C SER A 102 -2.41 6.12 -6.26
N ASP A 103 -3.17 7.19 -6.56
CA ASP A 103 -3.75 7.39 -7.89
C ASP A 103 -2.69 7.34 -9.00
N VAL A 104 -3.01 6.64 -10.10
CA VAL A 104 -2.24 6.62 -11.35
C VAL A 104 -3.01 7.40 -12.40
N VAL A 105 -2.36 8.41 -13.00
CA VAL A 105 -2.96 9.27 -14.02
C VAL A 105 -2.30 8.99 -15.37
N LEU A 106 -3.09 8.55 -16.34
CA LEU A 106 -2.64 8.32 -17.72
C LEU A 106 -3.16 9.44 -18.63
N SER A 107 -2.26 10.11 -19.34
CA SER A 107 -2.63 11.10 -20.37
C SER A 107 -3.01 10.40 -21.67
N VAL A 108 -4.15 10.78 -22.26
CA VAL A 108 -4.59 10.29 -23.57
C VAL A 108 -4.67 11.50 -24.51
N THR A 109 -3.93 11.45 -25.62
CA THR A 109 -3.86 12.52 -26.61
C THR A 109 -3.97 11.94 -28.01
N SER A 110 -4.64 12.65 -28.92
CA SER A 110 -4.52 12.38 -30.36
C SER A 110 -3.39 13.22 -30.94
N ALA A 111 -2.61 12.64 -31.85
CA ALA A 111 -1.60 13.38 -32.60
C ALA A 111 -2.20 14.27 -33.69
N ASP A 112 -3.41 13.93 -34.15
CA ASP A 112 -4.15 14.69 -35.17
C ASP A 112 -5.65 14.65 -34.85
N THR A 113 -6.17 15.76 -34.32
CA THR A 113 -7.58 15.91 -33.99
C THR A 113 -8.47 16.22 -35.21
N GLY A 114 -7.88 16.51 -36.37
CA GLY A 114 -8.62 16.58 -37.64
C GLY A 114 -9.01 15.19 -38.14
N GLU A 115 -8.21 14.18 -37.79
CA GLU A 115 -8.41 12.78 -38.19
C GLU A 115 -9.13 11.95 -37.11
N ALA A 116 -8.75 12.09 -35.83
CA ALA A 116 -9.37 11.35 -34.72
C ALA A 116 -9.33 12.13 -33.41
N THR A 117 -10.46 12.18 -32.70
CA THR A 117 -10.56 12.77 -31.36
C THR A 117 -10.69 11.69 -30.29
N VAL A 118 -10.20 11.95 -29.08
CA VAL A 118 -10.31 11.04 -27.91
C VAL A 118 -11.33 11.54 -26.90
N SER A 119 -12.03 10.61 -26.22
CA SER A 119 -13.02 10.92 -25.19
C SER A 119 -13.15 9.78 -24.18
N PRO A 120 -13.54 10.04 -22.92
CA PRO A 120 -13.84 11.34 -22.35
C PRO A 120 -12.58 12.20 -22.16
N SER A 121 -12.73 13.53 -22.15
CA SER A 121 -11.62 14.40 -21.77
C SER A 121 -11.22 14.07 -20.31
N PRO A 122 -9.94 13.86 -19.99
CA PRO A 122 -9.53 13.56 -18.62
C PRO A 122 -10.02 14.69 -17.70
N SER A 123 -10.78 14.31 -16.66
CA SER A 123 -11.26 15.29 -15.68
C SER A 123 -10.06 15.97 -15.04
N ALA A 124 -9.98 17.30 -15.17
CA ALA A 124 -8.98 18.09 -14.49
C ALA A 124 -9.07 17.80 -12.98
N LEU A 125 -8.07 17.11 -12.43
CA LEU A 125 -7.94 16.90 -11.00
C LEU A 125 -7.76 18.29 -10.37
N SER A 126 -8.84 18.83 -9.80
CA SER A 126 -8.76 20.00 -8.95
C SER A 126 -8.10 19.55 -7.65
N PRO A 127 -6.92 20.06 -7.26
CA PRO A 127 -6.31 19.72 -5.98
C PRO A 127 -7.32 20.12 -4.90
N LYS A 128 -7.82 19.14 -4.15
CA LYS A 128 -8.73 19.36 -3.03
C LYS A 128 -8.00 20.24 -2.03
N THR A 129 -8.21 21.55 -2.11
CA THR A 129 -7.69 22.48 -1.12
C THR A 129 -8.32 22.06 0.19
N ARG A 130 -7.51 21.54 1.11
CA ARG A 130 -7.92 21.25 2.48
C ARG A 130 -8.35 22.59 3.07
N GLY A 131 -9.65 22.85 3.07
CA GLY A 131 -10.24 24.07 3.61
C GLY A 131 -9.80 24.22 5.06
N MET A 132 -8.86 25.13 5.30
CA MET A 132 -8.63 25.66 6.63
C MET A 132 -9.88 26.46 7.00
N ARG A 133 -10.73 25.81 7.78
CA ARG A 133 -11.88 26.43 8.42
C ARG A 133 -11.35 27.37 9.50
N THR A 134 -11.15 28.64 9.18
CA THR A 134 -11.06 29.69 10.22
C THR A 134 -12.48 30.03 10.62
N ASP A 135 -13.00 29.28 11.60
CA ASP A 135 -14.18 29.70 12.36
C ASP A 135 -13.73 30.51 13.58
N ARG A 136 -14.51 31.56 13.87
CA ARG A 136 -14.33 32.69 14.81
C ARG A 136 -13.37 33.77 14.28
N ASP A 137 -13.82 35.00 14.04
CA ASP A 137 -14.64 35.76 14.96
C ASP A 137 -15.59 36.78 14.29
N ARG A 138 -16.59 37.11 15.10
CA ARG A 138 -17.86 37.82 14.92
C ARG A 138 -17.81 39.18 14.22
N HIS A 139 -18.88 39.40 13.46
CA HIS A 139 -19.74 40.59 13.46
C HIS A 139 -19.14 41.91 13.99
N ARG A 140 -18.99 42.88 13.08
CA ARG A 140 -19.56 44.23 13.23
C ARG A 140 -19.72 44.87 11.86
N CYS A 141 -20.97 44.89 11.36
CA CYS A 141 -21.45 45.94 10.48
C CYS A 141 -22.22 46.93 11.36
N GLN A 142 -21.84 48.20 11.25
CA GLN A 142 -22.41 49.41 11.86
C GLN A 142 -22.21 49.60 13.37
#